data_AF-A0A8S3ZU25-F1
#
_entry.id   AF-A0A8S3ZU25-F1
#
_cell.length_a   1.000
_cell.length_b   1.000
_cell.length_c   1.000
_cell.angle_alpha   90.00
_cell.angle_beta   90.00
_cell.angle_gamma   90.00
#
_symmetry.space_group_name_H-M   'P 1'
#
loop_
_entity.id
_entity.type
_entity.pdbx_description
1 polymer ?
#
loop_
_entity_poly.entity_id
_entity_poly.type
_entity_poly.pdbx_seq_one_letter_code
_entity_poly.pdbx_strand_id
1 'polypeptide(L)'
;NTNVTVQQFWFVCSCFHRSVETMSLKVVYMTLCAVCLMGIGIVYFVDINMVTSKFVNFTNSRLTYLKSIWSANENNLTDEEAAITLNDTESSFHLKTPTTVPLITQVNKSSRNVTTGSFSKVTTMSFNSSLVVHCKESPYIQCTPSNIIQPSTKKRFKIVYLRRPKWLHVDATSCMINQCVVSDGPVTNDTDLVVVYGVGLTDSFQPPQRWTNQTYIIAVWESPIHTNSDLLNNGNSPWNSRINLIMSYRVDADVFAPYSHLVFRPKPLPERPNYYEIAKNKTRTAVWIVSHCSTQSKREQYVKEMQKYIDVDILGSCGTPCKSRPFCDNLGAKYKFYLAFENSLCTDYVTEKFFKLFDQNTHVIPVVRGGADYDKHFPNFTYINSAHFRKPKDLALHLKDLASDLQTYSKYLEYMDLFIEKSEIVNLLCKLCSFAHTHTLPVTKTYNLKSWINDGHCHNPQDL
;
A
#
# COMPACT_ATOMS: atom_id res chain seq x y z
N ASN A 1 42.51 46.64 -36.58
CA ASN A 1 41.21 46.65 -37.28
C ASN A 1 40.31 45.59 -36.67
N THR A 2 39.09 45.98 -36.30
CA THR A 2 37.99 45.15 -35.74
C THR A 2 38.39 44.24 -34.56
N ASN A 3 38.36 44.71 -33.30
CA ASN A 3 37.20 44.87 -32.39
C ASN A 3 36.74 43.52 -31.77
N VAL A 4 36.52 43.35 -30.44
CA VAL A 4 36.66 44.25 -29.26
C VAL A 4 36.89 43.40 -27.98
N THR A 5 37.46 44.01 -26.93
CA THR A 5 37.77 43.45 -25.58
C THR A 5 36.99 44.19 -24.46
N VAL A 6 36.84 43.76 -23.20
CA VAL A 6 37.49 42.70 -22.38
C VAL A 6 36.47 42.20 -21.32
N GLN A 7 36.35 40.89 -21.05
CA GLN A 7 36.79 40.17 -19.82
C GLN A 7 36.39 40.75 -18.43
N GLN A 8 35.85 39.87 -17.57
CA GLN A 8 35.38 40.16 -16.20
C GLN A 8 36.52 40.30 -15.18
N PHE A 9 36.29 41.01 -14.07
CA PHE A 9 36.97 40.75 -12.79
C PHE A 9 36.03 40.91 -11.58
N TRP A 10 36.37 40.18 -10.51
CA TRP A 10 35.63 40.03 -9.25
C TRP A 10 35.80 41.23 -8.30
N PHE A 11 34.90 41.36 -7.31
CA PHE A 11 35.30 41.74 -5.95
C PHE A 11 34.44 41.05 -4.87
N VAL A 12 35.06 40.82 -3.71
CA VAL A 12 34.54 40.14 -2.51
C VAL A 12 34.42 41.14 -1.38
N CYS A 13 33.43 41.02 -0.48
CA CYS A 13 33.63 41.37 0.94
C CYS A 13 32.58 40.81 1.91
N SER A 14 33.06 40.42 3.11
CA SER A 14 32.30 40.03 4.32
C SER A 14 31.83 41.29 5.10
N CYS A 15 31.23 41.30 6.31
CA CYS A 15 31.12 40.32 7.41
C CYS A 15 30.11 40.79 8.51
N PHE A 16 30.05 40.03 9.61
CA PHE A 16 29.65 40.37 11.01
C PHE A 16 28.26 40.04 11.60
N HIS A 17 28.32 39.38 12.77
CA HIS A 17 27.29 39.06 13.75
C HIS A 17 27.05 40.19 14.76
N ARG A 18 25.82 40.29 15.31
CA ARG A 18 25.63 40.45 16.76
C ARG A 18 24.24 39.99 17.24
N SER A 19 24.18 39.50 18.47
CA SER A 19 23.00 38.98 19.18
C SER A 19 22.51 39.96 20.25
N VAL A 20 21.18 40.13 20.40
CA VAL A 20 20.51 40.66 21.61
C VAL A 20 19.17 39.94 21.79
N GLU A 21 18.72 39.84 23.05
CA GLU A 21 17.63 38.97 23.52
C GLU A 21 16.23 39.64 23.57
N THR A 22 15.23 38.77 23.79
CA THR A 22 13.95 38.96 24.51
C THR A 22 12.77 39.81 23.98
N MET A 23 11.59 39.16 24.06
CA MET A 23 10.24 39.65 24.35
C MET A 23 9.36 40.40 23.31
N SER A 24 8.40 39.63 22.79
CA SER A 24 6.94 39.85 22.92
C SER A 24 6.12 40.60 21.83
N LEU A 25 5.00 39.94 21.49
CA LEU A 25 3.74 40.38 20.82
C LEU A 25 3.73 40.92 19.37
N LYS A 26 3.12 40.10 18.50
CA LYS A 26 2.15 40.43 17.42
C LYS A 26 2.37 41.71 16.57
N VAL A 27 2.89 41.52 15.34
CA VAL A 27 2.34 42.19 14.14
C VAL A 27 2.32 41.19 12.97
N VAL A 28 1.26 41.21 12.17
CA VAL A 28 1.11 40.44 10.93
C VAL A 28 1.87 41.14 9.80
N TYR A 29 2.78 40.44 9.11
CA TYR A 29 3.33 40.90 7.84
C TYR A 29 2.69 40.14 6.67
N MET A 30 1.75 40.79 5.99
CA MET A 30 1.43 40.47 4.60
C MET A 30 2.46 41.15 3.70
N THR A 31 3.17 40.37 2.89
CA THR A 31 4.02 40.92 1.84
C THR A 31 3.19 41.16 0.59
N LEU A 32 2.81 42.42 0.34
CA LEU A 32 2.29 42.87 -0.95
C LEU A 32 3.23 43.96 -1.47
N CYS A 33 4.07 43.60 -2.45
CA CYS A 33 4.77 44.59 -3.26
C CYS A 33 3.79 45.18 -4.28
N ALA A 34 3.73 46.50 -4.33
CA ALA A 34 3.13 47.28 -5.41
C ALA A 34 4.03 48.50 -5.67
N VAL A 35 3.71 49.30 -6.71
CA VAL A 35 4.46 50.49 -7.21
C VAL A 35 5.63 50.06 -8.15
N CYS A 36 5.65 50.41 -9.45
CA CYS A 36 4.70 51.23 -10.22
C CYS A 36 4.86 51.20 -11.75
N LEU A 37 3.84 51.80 -12.43
CA LEU A 37 3.84 52.57 -13.70
C LEU A 37 3.76 51.79 -15.04
N MET A 38 2.94 52.13 -16.05
CA MET A 38 1.94 53.22 -16.34
C MET A 38 0.80 52.64 -17.21
N GLY A 39 -0.36 53.30 -17.34
CA GLY A 39 -1.26 53.05 -18.51
C GLY A 39 -2.77 53.26 -18.40
N ILE A 40 -3.23 54.47 -18.07
CA ILE A 40 -4.49 55.12 -18.54
C ILE A 40 -5.74 54.23 -18.77
N GLY A 41 -6.74 54.37 -17.90
CA GLY A 41 -8.13 53.91 -18.11
C GLY A 41 -9.11 54.62 -17.18
N ILE A 42 -10.12 55.31 -17.71
CA ILE A 42 -10.94 56.32 -17.03
C ILE A 42 -12.31 55.74 -16.58
N VAL A 43 -12.60 55.83 -15.27
CA VAL A 43 -13.91 56.11 -14.61
C VAL A 43 -15.08 55.13 -14.92
N TYR A 44 -15.77 54.50 -13.96
CA TYR A 44 -16.58 55.09 -12.86
C TYR A 44 -16.55 54.27 -11.55
N PHE A 45 -16.71 54.97 -10.42
CA PHE A 45 -17.17 54.41 -9.15
C PHE A 45 -18.70 54.26 -9.16
N VAL A 46 -19.21 53.12 -8.68
CA VAL A 46 -20.42 53.07 -7.83
C VAL A 46 -20.16 52.05 -6.73
N ASP A 47 -20.19 52.50 -5.49
CA ASP A 47 -20.11 51.68 -4.28
C ASP A 47 -21.48 51.71 -3.59
N ILE A 48 -22.04 50.54 -3.26
CA ILE A 48 -23.28 50.44 -2.46
C ILE A 48 -23.08 49.39 -1.36
N ASN A 49 -23.25 49.86 -0.13
CA ASN A 49 -23.04 49.13 1.10
C ASN A 49 -24.04 47.99 1.35
N MET A 50 -23.57 47.00 2.12
CA MET A 50 -24.26 46.22 3.16
C MET A 50 -25.72 45.75 2.92
N VAL A 51 -25.97 44.45 3.19
CA VAL A 51 -26.63 43.99 4.43
C VAL A 51 -26.63 42.45 4.51
N THR A 52 -26.66 41.95 5.75
CA THR A 52 -26.62 40.55 6.19
C THR A 52 -27.71 39.63 5.63
N SER A 53 -27.38 38.36 5.39
CA SER A 53 -28.24 37.23 5.80
C SER A 53 -27.46 35.92 6.00
N LYS A 54 -27.99 35.03 6.85
CA LYS A 54 -27.38 33.73 7.19
C LYS A 54 -27.52 32.75 6.01
N PHE A 55 -26.42 32.11 5.62
CA PHE A 55 -26.47 30.79 4.97
C PHE A 55 -25.48 29.84 5.62
N VAL A 56 -26.01 28.78 6.25
CA VAL A 56 -25.23 27.63 6.70
C VAL A 56 -24.93 26.77 5.48
N ASN A 57 -23.69 26.78 4.99
CA ASN A 57 -23.28 25.95 3.86
C ASN A 57 -22.54 24.70 4.34
N PHE A 58 -23.29 23.61 4.49
CA PHE A 58 -22.74 22.27 4.50
C PHE A 58 -22.30 21.93 3.07
N THR A 59 -20.99 21.83 2.83
CA THR A 59 -20.29 20.89 1.90
C THR A 59 -18.92 21.45 1.48
N ASN A 60 -17.83 20.84 1.97
CA ASN A 60 -16.57 20.78 1.20
C ASN A 60 -15.57 19.74 1.72
N SER A 61 -15.97 18.46 1.72
CA SER A 61 -15.08 17.30 1.91
C SER A 61 -14.96 16.42 0.65
N ARG A 62 -15.78 16.64 -0.39
CA ARG A 62 -15.81 15.84 -1.63
C ARG A 62 -14.88 16.34 -2.76
N LEU A 63 -14.36 17.55 -2.70
CA LEU A 63 -13.60 18.17 -3.80
C LEU A 63 -12.07 18.04 -3.68
N THR A 64 -11.53 17.73 -2.49
CA THR A 64 -10.08 17.64 -2.27
C THR A 64 -9.47 16.35 -2.83
N TYR A 65 -10.23 15.25 -2.85
CA TYR A 65 -9.77 13.93 -3.33
C TYR A 65 -9.73 13.81 -4.86
N LEU A 66 -10.57 14.55 -5.59
CA LEU A 66 -10.58 14.51 -7.06
C LEU A 66 -9.47 15.37 -7.68
N LYS A 67 -8.94 16.37 -6.97
CA LYS A 67 -7.87 17.23 -7.47
C LYS A 67 -6.48 16.58 -7.46
N SER A 68 -6.20 15.66 -6.53
CA SER A 68 -4.92 14.93 -6.51
C SER A 68 -4.78 13.92 -7.65
N ILE A 69 -5.89 13.48 -8.25
CA ILE A 69 -5.90 12.54 -9.37
C ILE A 69 -5.49 13.23 -10.69
N TRP A 70 -5.65 14.55 -10.80
CA TRP A 70 -5.45 15.27 -12.07
C TRP A 70 -4.06 15.93 -12.23
N SER A 71 -3.28 16.07 -11.15
CA SER A 71 -1.96 16.74 -11.16
C SER A 71 -0.75 15.82 -11.31
N ALA A 72 -0.96 14.58 -11.77
CA ALA A 72 0.08 13.53 -11.81
C ALA A 72 0.43 13.03 -13.22
N ASN A 73 -0.05 13.69 -14.29
CA ASN A 73 0.04 13.14 -15.65
C ASN A 73 0.42 14.16 -16.74
N GLU A 74 1.26 15.14 -16.40
CA GLU A 74 2.04 15.92 -17.38
C GLU A 74 3.53 15.80 -16.99
N ASN A 75 4.25 14.90 -17.68
CA ASN A 75 5.71 14.88 -17.94
C ASN A 75 6.14 13.47 -18.36
N ASN A 76 6.00 13.16 -19.65
CA ASN A 76 6.90 12.33 -20.47
C ASN A 76 6.17 11.89 -21.75
N LEU A 77 6.37 12.65 -22.83
CA LEU A 77 6.20 12.18 -24.20
C LEU A 77 7.50 12.51 -24.94
N THR A 78 8.15 11.47 -25.45
CA THR A 78 9.25 11.56 -26.42
C THR A 78 8.79 10.85 -27.67
N ASP A 79 8.98 11.49 -28.81
CA ASP A 79 8.46 11.04 -30.10
C ASP A 79 9.11 9.73 -30.57
N GLU A 80 8.31 8.82 -31.12
CA GLU A 80 8.75 7.97 -32.24
C GLU A 80 7.54 7.52 -33.08
N GLU A 81 7.69 7.57 -34.40
CA GLU A 81 6.59 7.43 -35.37
C GLU A 81 6.32 5.96 -35.76
N ALA A 82 5.05 5.57 -35.82
CA ALA A 82 4.60 4.49 -36.69
C ALA A 82 3.12 4.66 -37.07
N ALA A 83 2.86 5.11 -38.29
CA ALA A 83 1.50 5.27 -38.81
C ALA A 83 0.84 3.92 -39.14
N ILE A 84 -0.46 3.80 -38.85
CA ILE A 84 -1.45 3.02 -39.62
C ILE A 84 -2.82 3.69 -39.44
N THR A 85 -3.68 3.57 -40.46
CA THR A 85 -4.76 4.49 -40.82
C THR A 85 -6.04 4.49 -39.97
N LEU A 86 -6.69 5.65 -40.01
CA LEU A 86 -8.02 6.02 -39.51
C LEU A 86 -9.17 5.09 -39.92
N ASN A 87 -10.24 5.08 -39.11
CA ASN A 87 -11.59 5.43 -39.58
C ASN A 87 -12.51 5.84 -38.41
N ASP A 88 -13.06 7.05 -38.53
CA ASP A 88 -14.29 7.69 -38.03
C ASP A 88 -15.26 6.90 -37.11
N THR A 89 -16.01 7.51 -36.19
CA THR A 89 -16.72 8.81 -36.26
C THR A 89 -16.89 9.49 -34.88
N GLU A 90 -16.96 10.82 -34.87
CA GLU A 90 -17.46 11.60 -33.74
C GLU A 90 -18.99 11.44 -33.55
N SER A 91 -19.50 11.63 -32.33
CA SER A 91 -20.55 12.64 -32.10
C SER A 91 -20.89 12.85 -30.61
N SER A 92 -20.92 14.13 -30.23
CA SER A 92 -21.37 14.63 -28.93
C SER A 92 -22.88 14.49 -28.71
N PHE A 93 -23.34 14.37 -27.46
CA PHE A 93 -24.73 14.71 -27.10
C PHE A 93 -24.84 15.58 -25.84
N HIS A 94 -25.49 16.73 -25.99
CA HIS A 94 -25.83 17.66 -24.91
C HIS A 94 -27.02 17.17 -24.08
N LEU A 95 -27.04 17.50 -22.79
CA LEU A 95 -28.24 17.38 -21.95
C LEU A 95 -29.36 18.32 -22.41
N LYS A 96 -30.59 17.81 -22.46
CA LYS A 96 -31.82 18.61 -22.30
C LYS A 96 -32.78 17.91 -21.35
N THR A 97 -33.27 18.67 -20.37
CA THR A 97 -34.36 18.30 -19.45
C THR A 97 -35.74 18.47 -20.10
N PRO A 98 -36.79 17.81 -19.59
CA PRO A 98 -38.02 17.58 -20.35
C PRO A 98 -39.10 18.65 -20.14
N THR A 99 -39.99 18.82 -21.11
CA THR A 99 -41.29 19.48 -20.88
C THR A 99 -42.41 18.99 -21.81
N THR A 100 -43.63 19.07 -21.29
CA THR A 100 -44.95 19.08 -21.97
C THR A 100 -45.50 17.79 -22.61
N VAL A 101 -46.76 17.52 -22.23
CA VAL A 101 -47.69 16.49 -22.69
C VAL A 101 -48.60 17.07 -23.78
N PRO A 102 -49.14 16.25 -24.71
CA PRO A 102 -50.59 16.34 -24.96
C PRO A 102 -51.30 14.98 -24.91
N LEU A 103 -52.59 15.01 -24.52
CA LEU A 103 -53.55 13.92 -24.71
C LEU A 103 -53.94 13.80 -26.20
N ILE A 104 -54.44 12.64 -26.63
CA ILE A 104 -55.82 12.46 -27.16
C ILE A 104 -56.16 10.95 -27.36
N THR A 105 -57.46 10.68 -27.40
CA THR A 105 -58.20 9.39 -27.38
C THR A 105 -58.07 8.58 -28.71
N GLN A 106 -58.36 7.26 -28.85
CA GLN A 106 -59.51 6.48 -28.40
C GLN A 106 -59.28 4.94 -28.31
N VAL A 107 -59.98 4.33 -27.35
CA VAL A 107 -60.73 3.03 -27.35
C VAL A 107 -60.46 1.98 -28.44
N ASN A 108 -60.12 0.75 -27.99
CA ASN A 108 -60.85 -0.46 -28.42
C ASN A 108 -60.85 -1.56 -27.32
N LYS A 109 -61.92 -2.35 -27.23
CA LYS A 109 -62.17 -3.34 -26.14
C LYS A 109 -61.93 -4.79 -26.61
N SER A 110 -61.31 -5.62 -25.77
CA SER A 110 -61.78 -7.00 -25.56
C SER A 110 -61.34 -7.64 -24.22
N SER A 111 -62.33 -8.29 -23.63
CA SER A 111 -62.40 -9.19 -22.45
C SER A 111 -61.18 -9.90 -21.83
N ARG A 112 -61.14 -9.83 -20.49
CA ARG A 112 -60.96 -10.92 -19.48
C ARG A 112 -59.66 -11.75 -19.46
N ASN A 113 -58.90 -11.62 -18.37
CA ASN A 113 -59.07 -12.50 -17.20
C ASN A 113 -58.34 -11.97 -15.94
N VAL A 114 -58.78 -12.42 -14.76
CA VAL A 114 -58.21 -12.05 -13.46
C VAL A 114 -57.19 -13.10 -13.02
N THR A 115 -56.02 -12.66 -12.56
CA THR A 115 -55.17 -13.45 -11.67
C THR A 115 -54.42 -12.52 -10.72
N THR A 116 -54.51 -12.80 -9.43
CA THR A 116 -53.84 -12.05 -8.36
C THR A 116 -52.36 -12.37 -8.33
N GLY A 117 -51.50 -11.35 -8.40
CA GLY A 117 -50.05 -11.51 -8.37
C GLY A 117 -49.35 -10.27 -7.83
N SER A 118 -49.25 -10.17 -6.50
CA SER A 118 -48.50 -9.11 -5.82
C SER A 118 -46.99 -9.33 -5.97
N PHE A 119 -46.43 -8.97 -7.12
CA PHE A 119 -44.97 -8.90 -7.29
C PHE A 119 -44.45 -7.54 -6.80
N SER A 120 -43.97 -7.55 -5.55
CA SER A 120 -43.12 -6.47 -5.02
C SER A 120 -41.93 -6.27 -5.96
N LYS A 121 -41.90 -5.14 -6.66
CA LYS A 121 -40.86 -4.82 -7.63
C LYS A 121 -39.56 -4.47 -6.91
N VAL A 122 -38.83 -5.50 -6.48
CA VAL A 122 -37.44 -5.35 -6.00
C VAL A 122 -36.63 -4.78 -7.15
N THR A 123 -36.36 -3.48 -7.07
CA THR A 123 -35.51 -2.80 -8.04
C THR A 123 -34.08 -3.18 -7.72
N THR A 124 -33.63 -4.31 -8.26
CA THR A 124 -32.22 -4.64 -8.34
C THR A 124 -31.55 -3.55 -9.17
N MET A 125 -30.86 -2.61 -8.51
CA MET A 125 -29.94 -1.72 -9.20
C MET A 125 -28.81 -2.59 -9.77
N SER A 126 -28.93 -2.93 -11.04
CA SER A 126 -27.88 -3.61 -11.79
C SER A 126 -26.64 -2.72 -11.77
N PHE A 127 -25.59 -3.19 -11.09
CA PHE A 127 -24.27 -2.57 -11.19
C PHE A 127 -23.86 -2.55 -12.66
N ASN A 128 -23.36 -1.40 -13.12
CA ASN A 128 -23.02 -1.21 -14.53
C ASN A 128 -21.89 -2.19 -14.92
N SER A 129 -22.22 -3.20 -15.73
CA SER A 129 -21.41 -4.40 -15.96
C SER A 129 -20.22 -4.20 -16.91
N SER A 130 -19.69 -2.98 -16.97
CA SER A 130 -18.77 -2.49 -17.99
C SER A 130 -17.44 -1.99 -17.44
N LEU A 131 -17.24 -2.02 -16.11
CA LEU A 131 -15.93 -1.72 -15.53
C LEU A 131 -14.98 -2.92 -15.71
N VAL A 132 -14.21 -2.90 -16.80
CA VAL A 132 -13.07 -3.80 -16.98
C VAL A 132 -12.03 -3.44 -15.91
N VAL A 133 -11.90 -4.27 -14.88
CA VAL A 133 -10.89 -4.04 -13.85
C VAL A 133 -9.55 -4.55 -14.37
N HIS A 134 -8.73 -3.61 -14.85
CA HIS A 134 -7.36 -3.88 -15.24
C HIS A 134 -6.50 -4.10 -14.00
N CYS A 135 -5.94 -5.31 -13.87
CA CYS A 135 -4.91 -5.57 -12.88
C CYS A 135 -3.59 -4.92 -13.32
N LYS A 136 -2.88 -4.30 -12.37
CA LYS A 136 -1.55 -3.72 -12.56
C LYS A 136 -0.53 -4.54 -11.77
N GLU A 137 0.46 -5.11 -12.46
CA GLU A 137 1.51 -5.90 -11.84
C GLU A 137 2.32 -5.03 -10.86
N SER A 138 2.70 -5.62 -9.73
CA SER A 138 3.55 -4.98 -8.72
C SER A 138 4.34 -6.07 -7.99
N PRO A 139 5.41 -5.74 -7.24
CA PRO A 139 6.10 -6.72 -6.38
C PRO A 139 5.14 -7.55 -5.52
N TYR A 140 4.02 -6.97 -5.07
CA TYR A 140 3.03 -7.65 -4.23
C TYR A 140 1.77 -8.11 -4.98
N ILE A 141 1.62 -7.79 -6.27
CA ILE A 141 0.43 -8.08 -7.09
C ILE A 141 0.82 -8.86 -8.32
N GLN A 142 0.38 -10.12 -8.37
CA GLN A 142 0.51 -11.01 -9.52
C GLN A 142 -0.79 -11.01 -10.34
N CYS A 143 -0.77 -10.42 -11.53
CA CYS A 143 -1.94 -10.31 -12.42
C CYS A 143 -2.13 -11.53 -13.32
N THR A 144 -1.04 -12.14 -13.78
CA THR A 144 -1.07 -13.35 -14.63
C THR A 144 -0.50 -14.55 -13.88
N PRO A 145 -0.93 -15.79 -14.21
CA PRO A 145 -0.23 -17.00 -13.74
C PRO A 145 1.27 -16.89 -14.00
N SER A 146 2.09 -17.41 -13.07
CA SER A 146 3.55 -17.29 -13.18
C SER A 146 4.00 -17.97 -14.46
N ASN A 147 4.70 -17.24 -15.33
CA ASN A 147 5.34 -17.83 -16.49
C ASN A 147 6.26 -18.98 -16.06
N ILE A 148 6.35 -20.03 -16.87
CA ILE A 148 7.23 -21.17 -16.61
C ILE A 148 8.67 -20.67 -16.58
N ILE A 149 9.25 -20.59 -15.39
CA ILE A 149 10.62 -20.13 -15.18
C ILE A 149 11.56 -21.16 -15.79
N GLN A 150 12.25 -20.78 -16.87
CA GLN A 150 13.26 -21.63 -17.50
C GLN A 150 14.57 -21.55 -16.71
N PRO A 151 15.05 -22.66 -16.11
CA PRO A 151 16.28 -22.64 -15.34
C PRO A 151 17.49 -22.55 -16.29
N SER A 152 18.40 -21.61 -16.01
CA SER A 152 19.68 -21.45 -16.71
C SER A 152 20.64 -22.64 -16.48
N THR A 153 20.38 -23.46 -15.46
CA THR A 153 21.24 -24.59 -15.08
C THR A 153 20.44 -25.78 -14.56
N LYS A 154 20.97 -26.98 -14.81
CA LYS A 154 20.50 -28.26 -14.25
C LYS A 154 21.26 -28.68 -12.98
N LYS A 155 22.19 -27.85 -12.48
CA LYS A 155 22.94 -28.10 -11.25
C LYS A 155 21.98 -28.35 -10.08
N ARG A 156 22.27 -29.35 -9.24
CA ARG A 156 21.59 -29.53 -7.96
C ARG A 156 22.30 -28.70 -6.89
N PHE A 157 21.70 -27.62 -6.42
CA PHE A 157 22.32 -26.74 -5.43
C PHE A 157 22.21 -27.30 -4.01
N LYS A 158 23.29 -27.20 -3.23
CA LYS A 158 23.29 -27.49 -1.78
C LYS A 158 23.16 -26.20 -0.98
N ILE A 159 22.11 -26.11 -0.17
CA ILE A 159 21.78 -24.94 0.64
C ILE A 159 21.86 -25.32 2.13
N VAL A 160 22.80 -24.72 2.87
CA VAL A 160 22.90 -24.90 4.32
C VAL A 160 22.27 -23.70 5.02
N TYR A 161 21.37 -23.95 5.97
CA TYR A 161 20.87 -22.90 6.86
C TYR A 161 21.64 -22.85 8.19
N LEU A 162 22.07 -21.64 8.54
CA LEU A 162 22.62 -21.28 9.84
C LEU A 162 21.53 -20.57 10.65
N ARG A 163 21.31 -21.05 11.88
CA ARG A 163 20.31 -20.51 12.82
C ARG A 163 18.86 -20.55 12.29
N ARG A 164 18.49 -21.57 11.50
CA ARG A 164 17.13 -21.69 10.93
C ARG A 164 16.07 -21.63 12.05
N PRO A 165 15.11 -20.69 12.00
CA PRO A 165 14.07 -20.62 13.01
C PRO A 165 13.09 -21.79 12.84
N LYS A 166 12.55 -22.31 13.95
CA LYS A 166 11.69 -23.51 13.95
C LYS A 166 10.43 -23.40 13.08
N TRP A 167 9.93 -22.18 12.83
CA TRP A 167 8.76 -21.92 11.99
C TRP A 167 9.08 -21.92 10.49
N LEU A 168 10.35 -21.79 10.10
CA LEU A 168 10.75 -21.77 8.69
C LEU A 168 10.87 -23.21 8.17
N HIS A 169 9.76 -23.77 7.74
CA HIS A 169 9.71 -25.05 7.07
C HIS A 169 10.41 -24.96 5.70
N VAL A 170 11.23 -25.96 5.37
CA VAL A 170 12.06 -25.98 4.16
C VAL A 170 11.82 -27.30 3.41
N ASP A 171 10.79 -27.30 2.57
CA ASP A 171 10.50 -28.40 1.66
C ASP A 171 10.58 -27.90 0.22
N ALA A 172 11.46 -28.51 -0.58
CA ALA A 172 11.65 -28.16 -1.99
C ALA A 172 10.74 -28.95 -2.93
N THR A 173 10.06 -30.01 -2.45
CA THR A 173 9.35 -30.97 -3.32
C THR A 173 8.16 -30.36 -4.06
N SER A 174 7.50 -29.37 -3.44
CA SER A 174 6.38 -28.62 -4.01
C SER A 174 6.80 -27.45 -4.93
N CYS A 175 8.09 -27.12 -5.00
CA CYS A 175 8.59 -26.03 -5.83
C CYS A 175 8.59 -26.42 -7.32
N MET A 176 8.26 -25.46 -8.21
CA MET A 176 8.39 -25.64 -9.67
C MET A 176 9.83 -25.94 -10.09
N ILE A 177 10.80 -25.31 -9.42
CA ILE A 177 12.23 -25.61 -9.50
C ILE A 177 12.62 -26.23 -8.17
N ASN A 178 12.94 -27.53 -8.18
CA ASN A 178 13.14 -28.36 -6.99
C ASN A 178 14.52 -29.02 -6.92
N GLN A 179 15.45 -28.62 -7.79
CA GLN A 179 16.83 -29.11 -7.79
C GLN A 179 17.70 -28.44 -6.71
N CYS A 180 17.13 -28.15 -5.54
CA CYS A 180 17.86 -27.70 -4.36
C CYS A 180 17.70 -28.71 -3.23
N VAL A 181 18.78 -28.94 -2.48
CA VAL A 181 18.79 -29.78 -1.28
C VAL A 181 19.12 -28.89 -0.10
N VAL A 182 18.29 -28.93 0.93
CA VAL A 182 18.45 -28.12 2.15
C VAL A 182 18.88 -29.00 3.31
N SER A 183 19.80 -28.49 4.11
CA SER A 183 20.14 -29.07 5.42
C SER A 183 20.34 -27.98 6.48
N ASP A 184 20.09 -28.35 7.72
CA ASP A 184 20.76 -27.73 8.87
C ASP A 184 22.06 -28.51 9.12
N GLY A 185 23.17 -27.83 9.36
CA GLY A 185 24.43 -28.51 9.60
C GLY A 185 25.66 -27.61 9.47
N PRO A 186 26.87 -28.19 9.55
CA PRO A 186 28.08 -27.47 9.22
C PRO A 186 28.08 -27.09 7.74
N VAL A 187 28.57 -25.90 7.42
CA VAL A 187 28.94 -25.56 6.04
C VAL A 187 30.14 -26.43 5.65
N THR A 188 30.14 -26.92 4.41
CA THR A 188 31.17 -27.78 3.83
C THR A 188 31.68 -27.20 2.50
N ASN A 189 32.78 -27.73 1.96
CA ASN A 189 33.34 -27.25 0.69
C ASN A 189 32.45 -27.48 -0.55
N ASP A 190 31.50 -28.41 -0.46
CA ASP A 190 30.50 -28.72 -1.47
C ASP A 190 29.14 -28.02 -1.22
N THR A 191 29.03 -27.19 -0.18
CA THR A 191 27.88 -26.30 0.02
C THR A 191 27.95 -25.12 -0.98
N ASP A 192 26.86 -24.85 -1.70
CA ASP A 192 26.81 -23.77 -2.69
C ASP A 192 26.27 -22.46 -2.10
N LEU A 193 25.17 -22.54 -1.35
CA LEU A 193 24.51 -21.41 -0.72
C LEU A 193 24.51 -21.59 0.81
N VAL A 194 24.85 -20.52 1.53
CA VAL A 194 24.81 -20.49 3.00
C VAL A 194 23.86 -19.41 3.44
N VAL A 195 22.71 -19.77 4.01
CA VAL A 195 21.70 -18.82 4.49
C VAL A 195 21.82 -18.64 5.99
N VAL A 196 22.08 -17.43 6.48
CA VAL A 196 22.05 -17.11 7.91
C VAL A 196 20.79 -16.31 8.26
N TYR A 197 20.05 -16.76 9.27
CA TYR A 197 18.92 -16.00 9.79
C TYR A 197 19.43 -14.83 10.66
N GLY A 198 19.14 -13.60 10.25
CA GLY A 198 19.72 -12.37 10.82
C GLY A 198 19.01 -11.81 12.05
N VAL A 199 17.78 -12.25 12.34
CA VAL A 199 17.05 -11.85 13.56
C VAL A 199 17.71 -12.47 14.79
N GLY A 200 17.94 -11.66 15.82
CA GLY A 200 18.66 -12.09 17.02
C GLY A 200 20.12 -12.49 16.75
N LEU A 201 20.72 -12.13 15.61
CA LEU A 201 22.10 -12.50 15.27
C LEU A 201 23.06 -11.64 16.08
N THR A 202 23.89 -12.29 16.89
CA THR A 202 24.90 -11.65 17.72
C THR A 202 26.28 -11.80 17.10
N ASP A 203 27.18 -10.85 17.35
CA ASP A 203 28.56 -10.93 16.85
C ASP A 203 29.37 -12.06 17.52
N SER A 204 28.85 -12.67 18.59
CA SER A 204 29.36 -13.93 19.15
C SER A 204 29.15 -15.14 18.23
N PHE A 205 28.16 -15.11 17.32
CA PHE A 205 27.99 -16.13 16.29
C PHE A 205 28.82 -15.74 15.05
N GLN A 206 30.08 -16.16 15.05
CA GLN A 206 31.03 -15.84 13.99
C GLN A 206 30.70 -16.56 12.67
N PRO A 207 30.98 -15.93 11.51
CA PRO A 207 30.86 -16.59 10.21
C PRO A 207 31.78 -17.81 10.12
N PRO A 208 31.32 -18.95 9.56
CA PRO A 208 32.16 -20.15 9.40
C PRO A 208 33.27 -19.93 8.37
N GLN A 209 34.17 -20.92 8.27
CA GLN A 209 35.16 -20.97 7.19
C GLN A 209 34.45 -20.90 5.83
N ARG A 210 34.98 -20.05 4.94
CA ARG A 210 34.46 -19.86 3.58
C ARG A 210 35.31 -20.66 2.60
N TRP A 211 34.64 -21.45 1.75
CA TRP A 211 35.26 -22.12 0.61
C TRP A 211 35.05 -21.31 -0.69
N THR A 212 35.80 -21.67 -1.73
CA THR A 212 35.64 -21.09 -3.08
C THR A 212 34.24 -21.35 -3.63
N ASN A 213 33.72 -20.42 -4.43
CA ASN A 213 32.43 -20.51 -5.12
C ASN A 213 31.16 -20.54 -4.24
N GLN A 214 31.28 -20.33 -2.94
CA GLN A 214 30.12 -20.24 -2.04
C GLN A 214 29.47 -18.87 -2.08
N THR A 215 28.15 -18.83 -1.98
CA THR A 215 27.34 -17.60 -1.88
C THR A 215 26.66 -17.54 -0.52
N TYR A 216 26.93 -16.48 0.24
CA TYR A 216 26.36 -16.28 1.57
C TYR A 216 25.17 -15.32 1.49
N ILE A 217 24.06 -15.68 2.11
CA ILE A 217 22.79 -14.94 2.11
C ILE A 217 22.41 -14.62 3.54
N ILE A 218 22.09 -13.37 3.85
CA ILE A 218 21.41 -13.03 5.11
C ILE A 218 19.90 -12.98 4.87
N ALA A 219 19.15 -13.59 5.77
CA ALA A 219 17.69 -13.66 5.71
C ALA A 219 17.08 -12.85 6.86
N VAL A 220 16.34 -11.78 6.54
CA VAL A 220 15.73 -10.86 7.52
C VAL A 220 14.31 -10.49 7.10
N TRP A 221 13.32 -10.98 7.84
CA TRP A 221 11.90 -10.69 7.61
C TRP A 221 11.29 -9.74 8.63
N GLU A 222 11.92 -9.53 9.78
CA GLU A 222 11.46 -8.54 10.75
C GLU A 222 11.93 -7.13 10.39
N SER A 223 11.15 -6.14 10.80
CA SER A 223 11.58 -4.73 10.69
C SER A 223 12.88 -4.50 11.47
N PRO A 224 13.73 -3.51 11.10
CA PRO A 224 15.00 -3.23 11.77
C PRO A 224 14.87 -3.08 13.29
N ILE A 225 13.84 -2.37 13.75
CA ILE A 225 13.50 -2.15 15.16
C ILE A 225 13.25 -3.46 15.93
N HIS A 226 12.71 -4.49 15.27
CA HIS A 226 12.38 -5.79 15.87
C HIS A 226 13.36 -6.91 15.48
N THR A 227 14.39 -6.60 14.68
CA THR A 227 15.43 -7.55 14.27
C THR A 227 16.39 -7.91 15.42
N ASN A 228 16.57 -7.03 16.41
CA ASN A 228 17.30 -7.28 17.67
C ASN A 228 18.69 -7.92 17.46
N SER A 229 19.54 -7.31 16.63
CA SER A 229 20.74 -7.95 16.06
C SER A 229 21.95 -7.01 16.15
N ASP A 230 23.12 -7.54 16.51
CA ASP A 230 24.33 -6.73 16.76
C ASP A 230 24.82 -6.00 15.51
N LEU A 231 24.57 -6.58 14.34
CA LEU A 231 24.85 -5.99 13.03
C LEU A 231 24.05 -4.70 12.73
N LEU A 232 23.05 -4.36 13.54
CA LEU A 232 22.34 -3.07 13.48
C LEU A 232 22.88 -2.07 14.52
N ASN A 233 23.45 -2.57 15.62
CA ASN A 233 24.02 -1.76 16.70
C ASN A 233 25.35 -1.13 16.25
N ASN A 234 26.27 -1.96 15.75
CA ASN A 234 27.56 -1.51 15.25
C ASN A 234 27.67 -1.73 13.73
N GLY A 235 28.29 -0.79 13.02
CA GLY A 235 28.47 -0.89 11.56
C GLY A 235 29.58 -1.85 11.11
N ASN A 236 30.20 -2.58 12.04
CA ASN A 236 31.44 -3.32 11.85
C ASN A 236 31.26 -4.85 12.04
N SER A 237 30.03 -5.36 11.98
CA SER A 237 29.77 -6.79 12.18
C SER A 237 30.61 -7.66 11.22
N PRO A 238 31.21 -8.77 11.70
CA PRO A 238 32.01 -9.69 10.88
C PRO A 238 31.23 -10.30 9.71
N TRP A 239 29.90 -10.18 9.70
CA TRP A 239 29.03 -10.62 8.60
C TRP A 239 29.07 -9.69 7.38
N ASN A 240 29.42 -8.40 7.52
CA ASN A 240 29.46 -7.42 6.41
C ASN A 240 30.32 -7.90 5.22
N SER A 241 31.53 -8.40 5.50
CA SER A 241 32.47 -8.89 4.48
C SER A 241 32.21 -10.35 4.06
N ARG A 242 31.12 -10.95 4.51
CA ARG A 242 30.76 -12.36 4.22
C ARG A 242 29.53 -12.46 3.34
N ILE A 243 28.47 -11.71 3.66
CA ILE A 243 27.19 -11.75 2.95
C ILE A 243 27.32 -11.21 1.52
N ASN A 244 26.87 -11.99 0.55
CA ASN A 244 26.84 -11.63 -0.87
C ASN A 244 25.43 -11.27 -1.38
N LEU A 245 24.38 -11.80 -0.74
CA LEU A 245 22.98 -11.55 -1.09
C LEU A 245 22.16 -11.24 0.17
N ILE A 246 21.12 -10.43 0.02
CA ILE A 246 20.12 -10.18 1.07
C ILE A 246 18.77 -10.74 0.61
N MET A 247 18.15 -11.55 1.47
CA MET A 247 16.80 -12.07 1.31
C MET A 247 15.89 -11.42 2.36
N SER A 248 14.94 -10.60 1.93
CA SER A 248 14.15 -9.76 2.83
C SER A 248 12.81 -9.34 2.21
N TYR A 249 11.94 -8.73 3.03
CA TYR A 249 10.62 -8.24 2.63
C TYR A 249 10.65 -6.97 1.78
N ARG A 250 11.80 -6.30 1.64
CA ARG A 250 11.96 -5.07 0.85
C ARG A 250 12.12 -5.35 -0.63
N VAL A 251 11.51 -4.51 -1.47
CA VAL A 251 11.46 -4.65 -2.93
C VAL A 251 12.85 -4.57 -3.57
N ASP A 252 13.82 -3.92 -2.92
CA ASP A 252 15.21 -3.78 -3.37
C ASP A 252 16.19 -4.83 -2.79
N ALA A 253 15.67 -5.89 -2.15
CA ALA A 253 16.47 -7.07 -1.76
C ALA A 253 16.87 -7.90 -3.00
N ASP A 254 18.05 -8.54 -2.98
CA ASP A 254 18.47 -9.43 -4.08
C ASP A 254 17.46 -10.58 -4.27
N VAL A 255 16.97 -11.13 -3.15
CA VAL A 255 15.92 -12.16 -3.13
C VAL A 255 14.71 -11.59 -2.41
N PHE A 256 13.81 -10.95 -3.17
CA PHE A 256 12.57 -10.38 -2.66
C PHE A 256 11.65 -11.47 -2.07
N ALA A 257 11.43 -11.37 -0.77
CA ALA A 257 10.77 -12.37 0.06
C ALA A 257 9.78 -11.70 1.04
N PRO A 258 8.69 -11.08 0.55
CA PRO A 258 7.64 -10.50 1.40
C PRO A 258 6.89 -11.59 2.17
N TYR A 259 6.14 -11.18 3.20
CA TYR A 259 5.27 -12.07 3.98
C TYR A 259 4.24 -12.80 3.10
N SER A 260 3.73 -12.13 2.05
CA SER A 260 2.80 -12.71 1.08
C SER A 260 2.74 -11.89 -0.21
N HIS A 261 1.92 -12.35 -1.15
CA HIS A 261 1.50 -11.60 -2.34
C HIS A 261 0.03 -11.86 -2.62
N LEU A 262 -0.60 -10.96 -3.38
CA LEU A 262 -1.96 -11.13 -3.88
C LEU A 262 -1.93 -11.60 -5.33
N VAL A 263 -2.74 -12.59 -5.65
CA VAL A 263 -2.96 -13.06 -7.04
C VAL A 263 -4.31 -12.56 -7.51
N PHE A 264 -4.35 -11.91 -8.68
CA PHE A 264 -5.58 -11.57 -9.37
C PHE A 264 -6.30 -12.84 -9.83
N ARG A 265 -7.48 -13.09 -9.26
CA ARG A 265 -8.33 -14.23 -9.56
C ARG A 265 -9.80 -13.79 -9.47
N PRO A 266 -10.28 -12.97 -10.41
CA PRO A 266 -11.64 -12.47 -10.40
C PRO A 266 -12.66 -13.61 -10.55
N LYS A 267 -13.65 -13.65 -9.66
CA LYS A 267 -14.78 -14.57 -9.77
C LYS A 267 -15.70 -14.18 -10.95
N PRO A 268 -16.22 -15.15 -11.72
CA PRO A 268 -17.30 -14.92 -12.68
C PRO A 268 -18.51 -14.24 -12.02
N LEU A 269 -19.23 -13.38 -12.76
CA LEU A 269 -20.37 -12.63 -12.20
C LEU A 269 -21.42 -13.51 -11.47
N PRO A 270 -21.79 -14.72 -11.96
CA PRO A 270 -22.74 -15.59 -11.25
C PRO A 270 -22.24 -16.16 -9.91
N GLU A 271 -20.92 -16.17 -9.70
CA GLU A 271 -20.27 -16.67 -8.48
C GLU A 271 -19.97 -15.57 -7.46
N ARG A 272 -20.19 -14.30 -7.82
CA ARG A 272 -19.99 -13.17 -6.91
C ARG A 272 -21.11 -13.12 -5.87
N PRO A 273 -20.81 -13.00 -4.57
CA PRO A 273 -21.82 -12.81 -3.56
C PRO A 273 -22.45 -11.42 -3.67
N ASN A 274 -23.62 -11.23 -3.05
CA ASN A 274 -24.24 -9.91 -2.95
C ASN A 274 -23.49 -9.04 -1.94
N TYR A 275 -22.47 -8.30 -2.42
CA TYR A 275 -21.64 -7.41 -1.61
C TYR A 275 -22.43 -6.33 -0.87
N TYR A 276 -23.58 -5.90 -1.40
CA TYR A 276 -24.44 -4.90 -0.74
C TYR A 276 -25.16 -5.49 0.49
N GLU A 277 -25.70 -6.69 0.39
CA GLU A 277 -26.29 -7.37 1.56
C GLU A 277 -25.22 -7.76 2.59
N ILE A 278 -24.01 -8.13 2.17
CA ILE A 278 -22.86 -8.29 3.08
C ILE A 278 -22.53 -6.95 3.79
N ALA A 279 -22.50 -5.83 3.06
CA ALA A 279 -22.23 -4.50 3.61
C ALA A 279 -23.28 -4.06 4.66
N LYS A 280 -24.53 -4.42 4.42
CA LYS A 280 -25.71 -4.10 5.23
C LYS A 280 -25.82 -4.95 6.50
N ASN A 281 -25.43 -6.23 6.44
CA ASN A 281 -25.51 -7.14 7.58
C ASN A 281 -24.41 -6.94 8.64
N LYS A 282 -23.34 -6.19 8.32
CA LYS A 282 -22.27 -5.84 9.27
C LYS A 282 -22.73 -4.80 10.29
N THR A 283 -22.64 -5.16 11.57
CA THR A 283 -23.13 -4.36 12.70
C THR A 283 -22.04 -3.64 13.50
N ARG A 284 -20.76 -3.96 13.28
CA ARG A 284 -19.62 -3.38 14.00
C ARG A 284 -18.74 -2.54 13.08
N THR A 285 -18.20 -1.45 13.61
CA THR A 285 -17.38 -0.50 12.82
C THR A 285 -15.99 -1.07 12.54
N ALA A 286 -15.10 -1.12 13.53
CA ALA A 286 -13.73 -1.59 13.34
C ALA A 286 -13.29 -2.61 14.40
N VAL A 287 -12.39 -3.52 14.00
CA VAL A 287 -11.68 -4.44 14.90
C VAL A 287 -10.17 -4.26 14.77
N TRP A 288 -9.47 -4.40 15.88
CA TRP A 288 -8.00 -4.44 15.91
C TRP A 288 -7.53 -5.63 16.74
N ILE A 289 -6.98 -6.66 16.07
CA ILE A 289 -6.43 -7.85 16.75
C ILE A 289 -4.93 -7.64 16.92
N VAL A 290 -4.47 -7.49 18.16
CA VAL A 290 -3.11 -7.06 18.49
C VAL A 290 -2.59 -7.71 19.79
N SER A 291 -1.35 -8.20 19.72
CA SER A 291 -0.65 -8.88 20.82
C SER A 291 0.67 -8.24 21.22
N HIS A 292 1.27 -7.40 20.37
CA HIS A 292 2.49 -6.64 20.68
C HIS A 292 2.13 -5.18 20.93
N CYS A 293 2.17 -4.76 22.20
CA CYS A 293 1.83 -3.40 22.61
C CYS A 293 3.11 -2.54 22.65
N SER A 294 2.97 -1.21 22.74
CA SER A 294 4.09 -0.26 22.79
C SER A 294 5.05 -0.39 21.60
N THR A 295 4.62 0.08 20.43
CA THR A 295 5.39 -0.07 19.19
C THR A 295 6.01 1.25 18.69
N GLN A 296 6.99 1.15 17.81
CA GLN A 296 7.65 2.31 17.20
C GLN A 296 6.69 3.14 16.34
N SER A 297 5.74 2.49 15.66
CA SER A 297 4.64 3.15 14.93
C SER A 297 3.65 3.91 15.83
N LYS A 298 3.72 3.71 17.16
CA LYS A 298 2.78 4.21 18.18
C LYS A 298 1.31 3.98 17.80
N ARG A 299 1.03 2.88 17.11
CA ARG A 299 -0.33 2.51 16.64
C ARG A 299 -1.35 2.44 17.79
N GLU A 300 -0.90 2.14 19.01
CA GLU A 300 -1.71 2.16 20.23
C GLU A 300 -2.27 3.56 20.52
N GLN A 301 -1.43 4.60 20.36
CA GLN A 301 -1.85 6.00 20.54
C GLN A 301 -2.78 6.43 19.40
N TYR A 302 -2.46 6.03 18.17
CA TYR A 302 -3.28 6.32 16.99
C TYR A 302 -4.70 5.76 17.15
N VAL A 303 -4.83 4.48 17.52
CA VAL A 303 -6.15 3.84 17.75
C VAL A 303 -6.89 4.46 18.95
N LYS A 304 -6.19 4.80 20.04
CA LYS A 304 -6.78 5.49 21.19
C LYS A 304 -7.39 6.85 20.82
N GLU A 305 -6.79 7.57 19.87
CA GLU A 305 -7.36 8.81 19.33
C GLU A 305 -8.54 8.55 18.38
N MET A 306 -8.50 7.47 17.57
CA MET A 306 -9.64 7.06 16.73
C MET A 306 -10.88 6.67 17.55
N GLN A 307 -10.69 5.98 18.68
CA GLN A 307 -11.76 5.50 19.58
C GLN A 307 -12.62 6.63 20.18
N LYS A 308 -12.21 7.89 20.06
CA LYS A 308 -13.03 9.05 20.45
C LYS A 308 -14.15 9.39 19.45
N TYR A 309 -14.13 8.78 18.26
CA TYR A 309 -15.00 9.14 17.14
C TYR A 309 -15.75 7.93 16.53
N ILE A 310 -15.20 6.72 16.67
CA ILE A 310 -15.79 5.45 16.24
C ILE A 310 -15.52 4.33 17.25
N ASP A 311 -16.39 3.32 17.27
CA ASP A 311 -16.14 2.09 18.02
C ASP A 311 -15.02 1.27 17.36
N VAL A 312 -14.00 0.91 18.15
CA VAL A 312 -12.94 -0.03 17.76
C VAL A 312 -12.83 -1.11 18.81
N ASP A 313 -13.20 -2.34 18.47
CA ASP A 313 -13.06 -3.51 19.33
C ASP A 313 -11.60 -3.99 19.30
N ILE A 314 -10.87 -3.84 20.41
CA ILE A 314 -9.46 -4.25 20.54
C ILE A 314 -9.39 -5.64 21.16
N LEU A 315 -8.84 -6.61 20.41
CA LEU A 315 -8.76 -8.02 20.77
C LEU A 315 -7.32 -8.51 20.83
N GLY A 316 -7.05 -9.54 21.63
CA GLY A 316 -5.70 -10.07 21.84
C GLY A 316 -5.03 -9.52 23.11
N SER A 317 -3.71 -9.66 23.23
CA SER A 317 -2.98 -9.36 24.47
C SER A 317 -2.98 -7.88 24.87
N CYS A 318 -3.23 -6.96 23.93
CA CYS A 318 -3.32 -5.52 24.21
C CYS A 318 -4.76 -5.03 24.43
N GLY A 319 -5.73 -5.94 24.55
CA GLY A 319 -7.15 -5.62 24.73
C GLY A 319 -7.90 -6.79 25.36
N THR A 320 -9.07 -7.12 24.82
CA THR A 320 -9.86 -8.25 25.31
C THR A 320 -9.23 -9.57 24.85
N PRO A 321 -8.87 -10.51 25.75
CA PRO A 321 -8.30 -11.79 25.35
C PRO A 321 -9.24 -12.59 24.47
N CYS A 322 -8.75 -13.08 23.31
CA CYS A 322 -9.52 -13.94 22.43
C CYS A 322 -9.55 -15.37 22.99
N LYS A 323 -10.48 -15.61 23.94
CA LYS A 323 -10.56 -16.86 24.74
C LYS A 323 -10.92 -18.11 23.94
N SER A 324 -11.48 -17.96 22.74
CA SER A 324 -11.62 -19.04 21.77
C SER A 324 -11.19 -18.53 20.39
N ARG A 325 -10.34 -19.30 19.70
CA ARG A 325 -10.02 -19.06 18.28
C ARG A 325 -11.31 -18.93 17.44
N PRO A 326 -12.32 -19.82 17.57
CA PRO A 326 -13.60 -19.68 16.86
C PRO A 326 -14.50 -18.48 17.22
N PHE A 327 -14.04 -17.52 18.03
CA PHE A 327 -14.73 -16.22 18.22
C PHE A 327 -13.88 -15.01 17.83
N CYS A 328 -12.60 -15.21 17.53
CA CYS A 328 -11.88 -14.38 16.55
C CYS A 328 -12.35 -14.68 15.11
N ASP A 329 -12.98 -15.84 14.88
CA ASP A 329 -13.50 -16.23 13.58
C ASP A 329 -14.72 -15.40 13.14
N ASN A 330 -14.87 -15.35 11.81
CA ASN A 330 -15.90 -14.61 11.08
C ASN A 330 -15.97 -13.11 11.40
N LEU A 331 -14.81 -12.46 11.34
CA LEU A 331 -14.70 -10.99 11.29
C LEU A 331 -15.56 -10.42 10.15
N GLY A 332 -15.66 -11.15 9.03
CA GLY A 332 -16.46 -10.84 7.85
C GLY A 332 -17.95 -10.63 8.10
N ALA A 333 -18.58 -11.43 8.96
CA ALA A 333 -19.98 -11.23 9.30
C ALA A 333 -20.22 -9.98 10.17
N LYS A 334 -19.24 -9.60 11.00
CA LYS A 334 -19.44 -8.61 12.08
C LYS A 334 -18.94 -7.21 11.71
N TYR A 335 -17.69 -7.09 11.26
CA TYR A 335 -16.97 -5.82 11.17
C TYR A 335 -16.91 -5.25 9.76
N LYS A 336 -16.94 -3.92 9.66
CA LYS A 336 -16.70 -3.19 8.41
C LYS A 336 -15.19 -3.03 8.12
N PHE A 337 -14.40 -2.77 9.16
CA PHE A 337 -12.96 -2.48 9.02
C PHE A 337 -12.08 -3.36 9.91
N TYR A 338 -10.90 -3.72 9.40
CA TYR A 338 -9.83 -4.34 10.16
C TYR A 338 -8.63 -3.40 10.19
N LEU A 339 -8.13 -3.04 11.38
CA LEU A 339 -6.96 -2.17 11.51
C LEU A 339 -5.67 -2.98 11.29
N ALA A 340 -5.22 -3.03 10.03
CA ALA A 340 -3.98 -3.67 9.59
C ALA A 340 -2.77 -2.74 9.87
N PHE A 341 -2.58 -2.40 11.15
CA PHE A 341 -1.57 -1.44 11.59
C PHE A 341 -0.27 -2.15 11.98
N GLU A 342 0.82 -1.82 11.30
CA GLU A 342 2.15 -2.37 11.56
C GLU A 342 2.77 -1.82 12.85
N ASN A 343 3.63 -2.62 13.49
CA ASN A 343 4.41 -2.23 14.67
C ASN A 343 5.55 -1.25 14.32
N SER A 344 6.03 -1.26 13.09
CA SER A 344 7.09 -0.37 12.61
C SER A 344 6.66 0.35 11.34
N LEU A 345 6.95 1.66 11.24
CA LEU A 345 6.77 2.41 10.00
C LEU A 345 8.08 2.37 9.21
N CYS A 346 8.25 1.29 8.44
CA CYS A 346 9.45 1.06 7.61
C CYS A 346 9.09 0.85 6.14
N THR A 347 10.00 1.26 5.25
CA THR A 347 9.93 1.03 3.79
C THR A 347 9.57 -0.43 3.51
N ASP A 348 8.58 -0.65 2.64
CA ASP A 348 8.12 -1.97 2.15
C ASP A 348 7.65 -2.98 3.22
N TYR A 349 7.58 -2.59 4.50
CA TYR A 349 7.16 -3.49 5.57
C TYR A 349 5.63 -3.65 5.59
N VAL A 350 5.15 -4.67 4.89
CA VAL A 350 3.75 -5.12 4.86
C VAL A 350 3.71 -6.59 5.25
N THR A 351 2.95 -6.93 6.30
CA THR A 351 2.95 -8.29 6.85
C THR A 351 1.58 -8.99 6.76
N GLU A 352 1.46 -10.18 7.38
CA GLU A 352 0.22 -10.96 7.47
C GLU A 352 -1.00 -10.16 7.96
N LYS A 353 -0.80 -9.03 8.64
CA LYS A 353 -1.88 -8.13 9.11
C LYS A 353 -2.74 -7.60 7.96
N PHE A 354 -2.13 -7.38 6.80
CA PHE A 354 -2.80 -6.98 5.57
C PHE A 354 -3.26 -8.19 4.76
N PHE A 355 -2.35 -9.10 4.43
CA PHE A 355 -2.61 -10.16 3.44
C PHE A 355 -3.71 -11.14 3.84
N LYS A 356 -3.83 -11.50 5.13
CA LYS A 356 -4.85 -12.45 5.63
C LYS A 356 -6.30 -12.02 5.41
N LEU A 357 -6.53 -10.76 5.01
CA LEU A 357 -7.86 -10.21 4.71
C LEU A 357 -8.32 -10.52 3.28
N PHE A 358 -7.41 -11.05 2.45
CA PHE A 358 -7.67 -11.55 1.10
C PHE A 358 -7.84 -13.08 1.06
N ASP A 359 -8.15 -13.70 2.21
CA ASP A 359 -8.75 -15.03 2.23
C ASP A 359 -10.21 -14.95 1.78
N GLN A 360 -10.65 -15.94 1.01
CA GLN A 360 -11.94 -15.94 0.36
C GLN A 360 -13.07 -15.86 1.40
N ASN A 361 -14.01 -14.94 1.16
CA ASN A 361 -15.15 -14.67 2.04
C ASN A 361 -14.83 -13.95 3.36
N THR A 362 -13.62 -13.39 3.51
CA THR A 362 -13.32 -12.52 4.66
C THR A 362 -14.10 -11.20 4.59
N HIS A 363 -14.19 -10.56 3.42
CA HIS A 363 -15.02 -9.36 3.19
C HIS A 363 -14.92 -8.24 4.26
N VAL A 364 -13.76 -8.00 4.87
CA VAL A 364 -13.52 -6.86 5.79
C VAL A 364 -12.46 -5.94 5.18
N ILE A 365 -12.73 -4.64 5.11
CA ILE A 365 -11.81 -3.70 4.46
C ILE A 365 -10.55 -3.49 5.34
N PRO A 366 -9.32 -3.69 4.81
CA PRO A 366 -8.08 -3.32 5.49
C PRO A 366 -7.99 -1.81 5.65
N VAL A 367 -7.72 -1.35 6.86
CA VAL A 367 -7.26 0.01 7.12
C VAL A 367 -5.78 -0.08 7.47
N VAL A 368 -4.92 0.38 6.57
CA VAL A 368 -3.47 0.14 6.65
C VAL A 368 -2.73 1.28 7.30
N ARG A 369 -1.67 0.93 8.05
CA ARG A 369 -0.72 1.86 8.64
C ARG A 369 0.65 1.20 8.68
N GLY A 370 1.55 1.62 7.80
CA GLY A 370 2.91 1.11 7.66
C GLY A 370 3.79 2.16 6.96
N GLY A 371 5.08 1.85 6.75
CA GLY A 371 6.00 2.72 6.00
C GLY A 371 6.14 2.33 4.53
N ALA A 372 5.34 1.39 4.04
CA ALA A 372 5.30 0.98 2.64
C ALA A 372 4.48 1.95 1.79
N ASP A 373 4.84 2.09 0.52
CA ASP A 373 4.07 2.85 -0.47
C ASP A 373 2.88 2.02 -0.98
N TYR A 374 1.80 1.99 -0.19
CA TYR A 374 0.62 1.18 -0.53
C TYR A 374 0.00 1.60 -1.86
N ASP A 375 0.02 2.89 -2.19
CA ASP A 375 -0.63 3.46 -3.38
C ASP A 375 0.10 3.05 -4.68
N LYS A 376 1.43 2.91 -4.63
CA LYS A 376 2.25 2.34 -5.70
C LYS A 376 2.08 0.83 -5.83
N HIS A 377 1.91 0.13 -4.71
CA HIS A 377 2.05 -1.32 -4.65
C HIS A 377 0.72 -2.11 -4.69
N PHE A 378 -0.41 -1.54 -4.27
CA PHE A 378 -1.68 -2.24 -4.14
C PHE A 378 -2.83 -1.49 -4.85
N PRO A 379 -3.81 -2.21 -5.44
CA PRO A 379 -4.89 -1.59 -6.19
C PRO A 379 -5.80 -0.71 -5.32
N ASN A 380 -6.23 0.43 -5.87
CA ASN A 380 -7.28 1.25 -5.28
C ASN A 380 -8.56 0.42 -4.99
N PHE A 381 -9.32 0.82 -3.98
CA PHE A 381 -10.50 0.12 -3.46
C PHE A 381 -10.23 -1.26 -2.83
N THR A 382 -8.97 -1.66 -2.58
CA THR A 382 -8.65 -2.89 -1.80
C THR A 382 -8.25 -2.61 -0.34
N TYR A 383 -8.06 -1.34 0.05
CA TYR A 383 -7.71 -0.88 1.40
C TYR A 383 -8.00 0.61 1.60
N ILE A 384 -7.88 1.09 2.84
CA ILE A 384 -7.93 2.51 3.21
C ILE A 384 -6.58 2.88 3.86
N ASN A 385 -5.86 3.82 3.28
CA ASN A 385 -4.53 4.21 3.75
C ASN A 385 -4.63 5.27 4.86
N SER A 386 -4.08 5.01 6.05
CA SER A 386 -4.01 6.03 7.10
C SER A 386 -3.15 7.24 6.70
N ALA A 387 -2.17 7.07 5.80
CA ALA A 387 -1.32 8.16 5.32
C ALA A 387 -2.08 9.22 4.49
N HIS A 388 -3.30 8.93 4.00
CA HIS A 388 -4.16 9.92 3.32
C HIS A 388 -4.84 10.90 4.29
N PHE A 389 -4.69 10.70 5.60
CA PHE A 389 -5.35 11.47 6.65
C PHE A 389 -4.32 12.17 7.53
N ARG A 390 -4.52 13.46 7.79
CA ARG A 390 -3.57 14.26 8.58
C ARG A 390 -3.54 13.85 10.06
N LYS A 391 -4.64 13.28 10.58
CA LYS A 391 -4.80 12.88 11.98
C LYS A 391 -5.71 11.65 12.13
N PRO A 392 -5.58 10.86 13.22
CA PRO A 392 -6.46 9.73 13.53
C PRO A 392 -7.95 10.10 13.55
N LYS A 393 -8.31 11.32 13.96
CA LYS A 393 -9.69 11.85 13.87
C LYS A 393 -10.23 11.83 12.44
N ASP A 394 -9.43 12.29 11.49
CA ASP A 394 -9.87 12.49 10.11
C ASP A 394 -10.12 11.13 9.43
N LEU A 395 -9.25 10.14 9.70
CA LEU A 395 -9.48 8.74 9.32
C LEU A 395 -10.73 8.17 10.00
N ALA A 396 -10.90 8.35 11.31
CA ALA A 396 -12.04 7.80 12.03
C ALA A 396 -13.39 8.34 11.51
N LEU A 397 -13.46 9.63 11.19
CA LEU A 397 -14.65 10.23 10.56
C LEU A 397 -14.88 9.69 9.15
N HIS A 398 -13.83 9.52 8.33
CA HIS A 398 -13.94 8.90 7.01
C HIS A 398 -14.46 7.46 7.10
N LEU A 399 -13.96 6.64 8.03
CA LEU A 399 -14.46 5.29 8.26
C LEU A 399 -15.94 5.29 8.67
N LYS A 400 -16.37 6.26 9.48
CA LYS A 400 -17.78 6.41 9.88
C LYS A 400 -18.71 6.75 8.71
N ASP A 401 -18.28 7.68 7.86
CA ASP A 401 -19.04 8.07 6.67
C ASP A 401 -19.12 6.90 5.67
N LEU A 402 -17.99 6.26 5.37
CA LEU A 402 -17.92 5.08 4.50
C LEU A 402 -18.69 3.87 5.06
N ALA A 403 -18.76 3.70 6.39
CA ALA A 403 -19.57 2.65 6.99
C ALA A 403 -21.07 2.77 6.67
N SER A 404 -21.52 4.00 6.43
CA SER A 404 -22.92 4.38 6.18
C SER A 404 -23.24 4.44 4.67
N ASP A 405 -22.25 4.72 3.82
CA ASP A 405 -22.35 4.60 2.35
C ASP A 405 -22.19 3.12 1.94
N LEU A 406 -23.30 2.37 2.01
CA LEU A 406 -23.33 0.95 1.65
C LEU A 406 -22.93 0.69 0.19
N GLN A 407 -23.24 1.60 -0.73
CA GLN A 407 -22.87 1.49 -2.14
C GLN A 407 -21.34 1.55 -2.31
N THR A 408 -20.70 2.60 -1.78
CA THR A 408 -19.24 2.74 -1.86
C THR A 408 -18.54 1.63 -1.07
N TYR A 409 -19.02 1.27 0.13
CA TYR A 409 -18.47 0.16 0.90
C TYR A 409 -18.57 -1.19 0.15
N SER A 410 -19.71 -1.48 -0.51
CA SER A 410 -19.87 -2.72 -1.28
C SER A 410 -18.90 -2.82 -2.47
N LYS A 411 -18.52 -1.68 -3.06
CA LYS A 411 -17.50 -1.62 -4.12
C LYS A 411 -16.12 -2.03 -3.60
N TYR A 412 -15.74 -1.64 -2.39
CA TYR A 412 -14.48 -2.11 -1.78
C TYR A 412 -14.48 -3.64 -1.63
N LEU A 413 -15.60 -4.22 -1.17
CA LEU A 413 -15.71 -5.68 -1.06
C LEU A 413 -15.58 -6.38 -2.41
N GLU A 414 -16.22 -5.85 -3.45
CA GLU A 414 -16.10 -6.39 -4.80
C GLU A 414 -14.65 -6.35 -5.30
N TYR A 415 -13.95 -5.24 -5.10
CA TYR A 415 -12.56 -5.07 -5.54
C TYR A 415 -11.59 -5.98 -4.78
N MET A 416 -11.80 -6.17 -3.47
CA MET A 416 -11.02 -7.12 -2.68
C MET A 416 -11.18 -8.56 -3.19
N ASP A 417 -12.42 -8.98 -3.51
CA ASP A 417 -12.73 -10.34 -3.98
C ASP A 417 -12.20 -10.65 -5.40
N LEU A 418 -11.57 -9.68 -6.08
CA LEU A 418 -10.80 -9.91 -7.32
C LEU A 418 -9.41 -10.49 -7.04
N PHE A 419 -8.95 -10.45 -5.79
CA PHE A 419 -7.63 -10.88 -5.37
C PHE A 419 -7.74 -11.97 -4.29
N ILE A 420 -6.78 -12.89 -4.29
CA ILE A 420 -6.60 -13.86 -3.21
C ILE A 420 -5.20 -13.75 -2.62
N GLU A 421 -5.06 -13.97 -1.32
CA GLU A 421 -3.74 -14.23 -0.74
C GLU A 421 -3.17 -15.54 -1.28
N LYS A 422 -1.88 -15.54 -1.64
CA LYS A 422 -1.10 -16.75 -1.84
C LYS A 422 0.11 -16.72 -0.91
N SER A 423 -0.02 -17.41 0.23
CA SER A 423 0.95 -17.38 1.33
C SER A 423 2.36 -17.80 0.88
N GLU A 424 3.34 -16.95 1.17
CA GLU A 424 4.72 -17.13 0.72
C GLU A 424 5.63 -17.82 1.73
N ILE A 425 5.16 -18.09 2.95
CA ILE A 425 5.97 -18.78 3.99
C ILE A 425 6.38 -20.19 3.53
N VAL A 426 5.54 -20.84 2.72
CA VAL A 426 5.85 -22.14 2.06
C VAL A 426 6.84 -21.98 0.90
N ASN A 427 6.97 -20.78 0.34
CA ASN A 427 7.68 -20.50 -0.91
C ASN A 427 9.05 -19.81 -0.73
N LEU A 428 9.47 -19.48 0.50
CA LEU A 428 10.78 -18.83 0.74
C LEU A 428 11.95 -19.65 0.19
N LEU A 429 11.91 -20.97 0.34
CA LEU A 429 12.87 -21.87 -0.29
C LEU A 429 12.72 -21.93 -1.81
N CYS A 430 11.48 -21.99 -2.32
CA CYS A 430 11.23 -22.01 -3.76
C CYS A 430 11.75 -20.74 -4.45
N LYS A 431 11.64 -19.58 -3.80
CA LYS A 431 12.21 -18.30 -4.23
C LYS A 431 13.73 -18.36 -4.30
N LEU A 432 14.40 -18.80 -3.23
CA LEU A 432 15.86 -18.91 -3.21
C LEU A 432 16.38 -19.93 -4.23
N CYS A 433 15.68 -21.07 -4.38
CA CYS A 433 16.03 -22.09 -5.36
C CYS A 433 15.84 -21.56 -6.79
N SER A 434 14.69 -20.95 -7.08
CA SER A 434 14.43 -20.30 -8.37
C SER A 434 15.47 -19.23 -8.70
N PHE A 435 15.84 -18.39 -7.74
CA PHE A 435 16.90 -17.39 -7.89
C PHE A 435 18.24 -18.04 -8.27
N ALA A 436 18.68 -19.08 -7.54
CA ALA A 436 19.92 -19.80 -7.83
C ALA A 436 19.93 -20.48 -9.21
N HIS A 437 18.77 -20.88 -9.71
CA HIS A 437 18.61 -21.46 -11.05
C HIS A 437 18.46 -20.44 -12.18
N THR A 438 18.24 -19.16 -11.88
CA THR A 438 17.98 -18.11 -12.89
C THR A 438 19.03 -17.01 -12.94
N HIS A 439 19.79 -16.82 -11.86
CA HIS A 439 20.77 -15.73 -11.71
C HIS A 439 22.19 -16.29 -11.56
N THR A 440 23.17 -15.47 -11.97
CA THR A 440 24.58 -15.74 -11.64
C THR A 440 24.82 -15.43 -10.17
N LEU A 441 25.22 -16.44 -9.40
CA LEU A 441 25.43 -16.29 -7.95
C LEU A 441 26.74 -15.50 -7.65
N PRO A 442 26.68 -14.38 -6.91
CA PRO A 442 27.85 -13.57 -6.62
C PRO A 442 28.64 -14.10 -5.42
N VAL A 443 29.97 -14.17 -5.56
CA VAL A 443 30.87 -14.68 -4.51
C VAL A 443 31.77 -13.59 -3.90
N THR A 444 31.84 -12.42 -4.53
CA THR A 444 32.67 -11.26 -4.11
C THR A 444 31.88 -10.05 -3.61
N LYS A 445 30.57 -9.97 -3.90
CA LYS A 445 29.69 -8.90 -3.43
C LYS A 445 29.68 -8.86 -1.90
N THR A 446 29.68 -7.67 -1.29
CA THR A 446 29.65 -7.47 0.17
C THR A 446 28.69 -6.33 0.52
N TYR A 447 28.30 -6.24 1.79
CA TYR A 447 27.30 -5.28 2.25
C TYR A 447 27.74 -4.58 3.55
N ASN A 448 27.40 -3.30 3.68
CA ASN A 448 27.22 -2.70 5.00
C ASN A 448 25.80 -3.08 5.47
N LEU A 449 25.69 -4.11 6.30
CA LEU A 449 24.40 -4.68 6.68
C LEU A 449 23.56 -3.72 7.53
N LYS A 450 24.19 -2.90 8.37
CA LYS A 450 23.50 -1.85 9.12
C LYS A 450 22.87 -0.83 8.17
N SER A 451 23.68 -0.30 7.26
CA SER A 451 23.24 0.73 6.31
C SER A 451 22.15 0.20 5.39
N TRP A 452 22.28 -1.03 4.89
CA TRP A 452 21.22 -1.62 4.08
C TRP A 452 19.96 -1.87 4.92
N ILE A 453 20.02 -2.58 6.04
CA ILE A 453 18.81 -3.01 6.76
C ILE A 453 18.10 -1.82 7.43
N ASN A 454 18.83 -0.94 8.12
CA ASN A 454 18.25 0.02 9.07
C ASN A 454 18.27 1.49 8.61
N ASP A 455 19.39 1.98 8.09
CA ASP A 455 19.67 3.42 8.10
C ASP A 455 18.78 4.18 7.11
N GLY A 456 17.87 5.01 7.65
CA GLY A 456 16.88 5.78 6.87
C GLY A 456 15.62 5.01 6.44
N HIS A 457 15.54 3.71 6.73
CA HIS A 457 14.46 2.84 6.25
C HIS A 457 13.24 2.75 7.18
N CYS A 458 13.31 3.34 8.37
CA CYS A 458 12.18 3.46 9.30
C CYS A 458 12.07 4.89 9.83
N HIS A 459 10.85 5.39 10.01
CA HIS A 459 10.60 6.75 10.50
C HIS A 459 9.59 6.78 11.64
N ASN A 460 9.70 7.75 12.55
CA ASN A 460 8.70 7.94 13.60
C ASN A 460 7.37 8.47 13.01
N PRO A 461 6.22 8.18 13.65
CA PRO A 461 4.93 8.75 13.27
C PRO A 461 4.94 10.28 13.45
N GLN A 462 4.31 11.00 12.53
CA GLN A 462 4.28 12.47 12.44
C GLN A 462 2.86 13.06 12.55
N ASP A 463 1.88 12.22 12.83
CA ASP A 463 0.45 12.39 12.54
C ASP A 463 -0.47 12.15 13.76
N LEU A 464 0.12 12.12 14.96
CA LEU A 464 -0.58 11.90 16.24
C LEU A 464 -1.17 13.21 16.82
#